data_AF-A0A349VRF3-F1
#
_entry.id   AF-A0A349VRF3-F1
#
_cell.length_a   1.000
_cell.length_b   1.000
_cell.length_c   1.000
_cell.angle_alpha   90.00
_cell.angle_beta   90.00
_cell.angle_gamma   90.00
#
_symmetry.space_group_name_H-M   'P 1'
#
loop_
_entity.id
_entity.type
_entity.pdbx_description
1 polymer ?
#
loop_
_entity_poly.entity_id
_entity_poly.type
_entity_poly.pdbx_seq_one_letter_code
_entity_poly.pdbx_strand_id
1 'polypeptide(L)'
;FRADIYSFGKSADYVAKNLLKTLQGQYLWGPGEITPAMCSMENLSVVPDVERKDIAILSVGNSAEVNSAFEGCENLLVKDTAEYIKDFDSFVWKFKMWCGKIEFEPDFPALGMTEDVGSVLVKTSDDNEFIPGKPEEHKVGYFAYYNNGIFDNGPVPLVFGCHGGGDSSMYLTFVAEWWRIAHKYGFLFVSIENHQFVTATEAIEVIEGLKKRYNIDEKRIYGTGFSMGSGKTWDLFQEYPEVFAGVMPCSALFPVYTTFFGKPCKENINKTVPVPVFYSGGEKSHLPELPFQAESSLERVQYLAGVNKLKKNFADLKFEDKDSWEDPIWGVPGDRIEKAYDESRDDTLTIHYFDSEDGVCRTALASVGNQIHECRHHSCEEAWKFISKFTR
;
A
#
# COMPACT_ATOMS: atom_id res chain seq x y z
N PHE A 1 -6.35 -11.98 1.11
CA PHE A 1 -5.97 -12.42 2.46
C PHE A 1 -5.29 -13.77 2.35
N ARG A 2 -4.11 -13.95 2.95
CA ARG A 2 -3.40 -15.23 3.05
C ARG A 2 -3.85 -15.90 4.35
N ALA A 3 -4.93 -16.66 4.29
CA ALA A 3 -5.38 -17.51 5.38
C ALA A 3 -4.87 -18.92 5.12
N ASP A 4 -3.68 -19.22 5.63
CA ASP A 4 -3.02 -20.52 5.51
C ASP A 4 -3.29 -21.30 6.79
N ILE A 5 -4.06 -22.39 6.70
CA ILE A 5 -4.44 -23.21 7.86
C ILE A 5 -3.53 -24.43 7.93
N TYR A 6 -2.67 -24.47 8.95
CA TYR A 6 -1.88 -25.65 9.29
C TYR A 6 -2.57 -26.45 10.39
N SER A 7 -2.82 -27.73 10.14
CA SER A 7 -3.60 -28.58 11.04
C SER A 7 -3.08 -30.01 11.06
N PHE A 8 -3.17 -30.66 12.23
CA PHE A 8 -2.69 -32.02 12.46
C PHE A 8 -3.60 -32.76 13.45
N GLY A 9 -3.82 -34.06 13.21
CA GLY A 9 -4.69 -34.88 14.05
C GLY A 9 -6.11 -34.33 14.12
N LYS A 10 -6.67 -34.19 15.34
CA LYS A 10 -8.08 -33.77 15.51
C LYS A 10 -8.40 -32.38 14.94
N SER A 11 -7.43 -31.47 14.88
CA SER A 11 -7.65 -30.17 14.23
C SER A 11 -7.74 -30.32 12.72
N ALA A 12 -6.95 -31.21 12.11
CA ALA A 12 -7.06 -31.52 10.68
C ALA A 12 -8.43 -32.13 10.36
N ASP A 13 -8.95 -33.03 11.21
CA ASP A 13 -10.29 -33.59 11.02
C ASP A 13 -11.38 -32.50 11.06
N TYR A 14 -11.20 -31.48 11.89
CA TYR A 14 -12.11 -30.33 11.92
C TYR A 14 -12.03 -29.52 10.63
N VAL A 15 -10.81 -29.21 10.16
CA VAL A 15 -10.58 -28.48 8.91
C VAL A 15 -11.22 -29.23 7.73
N ALA A 16 -10.93 -30.53 7.61
CA ALA A 16 -11.43 -31.38 6.53
C ALA A 16 -12.96 -31.47 6.45
N LYS A 17 -13.66 -31.35 7.59
CA LYS A 17 -15.14 -31.39 7.65
C LYS A 17 -15.81 -30.04 7.50
N ASN A 18 -15.11 -28.95 7.80
CA ASN A 18 -15.78 -27.66 8.03
C ASN A 18 -15.23 -26.51 7.19
N LEU A 19 -13.98 -26.55 6.74
CA LEU A 19 -13.33 -25.37 6.15
C LEU A 19 -13.12 -25.48 4.63
N LEU A 20 -13.36 -26.64 4.01
CA LEU A 20 -13.21 -26.85 2.56
C LEU A 20 -14.47 -26.45 1.77
N LYS A 21 -15.06 -25.31 2.14
CA LYS A 21 -16.31 -24.76 1.60
C LYS A 21 -16.35 -23.25 1.73
N THR A 22 -17.34 -22.59 1.12
CA THR A 22 -17.53 -21.15 1.29
C THR A 22 -17.88 -20.81 2.74
N LEU A 23 -17.07 -19.97 3.36
CA LEU A 23 -17.29 -19.52 4.74
C LEU A 23 -17.65 -18.04 4.77
N GLN A 24 -18.72 -17.70 5.48
CA GLN A 24 -19.13 -16.32 5.73
C GLN A 24 -18.83 -15.97 7.18
N GLY A 25 -18.29 -14.77 7.41
CA GLY A 25 -17.94 -14.29 8.74
C GLY A 25 -17.69 -12.80 8.77
N GLN A 26 -17.14 -12.34 9.90
CA GLN A 26 -16.70 -10.95 10.05
C GLN A 26 -15.20 -10.88 9.76
N TYR A 27 -14.80 -9.89 8.97
CA TYR A 27 -13.41 -9.50 8.79
C TYR A 27 -13.29 -7.98 8.99
N LEU A 28 -12.09 -7.41 8.82
CA LEU A 28 -11.78 -6.01 9.14
C LEU A 28 -12.78 -5.00 8.54
N TRP A 29 -13.37 -5.32 7.38
CA TRP A 29 -14.25 -4.44 6.62
C TRP A 29 -15.74 -4.82 6.71
N GLY A 30 -16.10 -5.69 7.66
CA GLY A 30 -17.48 -6.10 7.93
C GLY A 30 -17.78 -7.55 7.55
N PRO A 31 -19.06 -7.91 7.32
CA PRO A 31 -19.44 -9.26 6.92
C PRO A 31 -18.94 -9.58 5.51
N GLY A 32 -18.47 -10.80 5.31
CA GLY A 32 -18.17 -11.32 3.98
C GLY A 32 -17.46 -12.66 4.02
N GLU A 33 -16.88 -13.03 2.89
CA GLU A 33 -16.28 -14.33 2.73
C GLU A 33 -14.91 -14.41 3.42
N ILE A 34 -14.77 -15.36 4.35
CA ILE A 34 -13.56 -15.61 5.15
C ILE A 34 -12.94 -16.99 4.86
N THR A 35 -13.27 -17.58 3.70
CA THR A 35 -12.76 -18.87 3.26
C THR A 35 -11.21 -18.86 3.24
N PRO A 36 -10.54 -19.87 3.79
CA PRO A 36 -9.09 -19.96 3.72
C PRO A 36 -8.61 -20.11 2.27
N ALA A 37 -7.42 -19.58 1.98
CA ALA A 37 -6.80 -19.73 0.67
C ALA A 37 -6.16 -21.13 0.53
N MET A 38 -5.61 -21.65 1.63
CA MET A 38 -4.88 -22.91 1.66
C MET A 38 -5.09 -23.65 2.99
N CYS A 39 -5.27 -24.97 2.91
CA CYS A 39 -5.35 -25.87 4.05
C CYS A 39 -4.29 -26.98 3.96
N SER A 40 -3.36 -26.99 4.92
CA SER A 40 -2.42 -28.09 5.16
C SER A 40 -3.00 -29.01 6.24
N MET A 41 -3.23 -30.27 5.90
CA MET A 41 -3.91 -31.25 6.74
C MET A 41 -3.08 -32.53 6.86
N GLU A 42 -2.64 -32.82 8.08
CA GLU A 42 -1.79 -33.97 8.39
C GLU A 42 -2.52 -35.05 9.21
N ASN A 43 -2.35 -36.31 8.81
CA ASN A 43 -2.81 -37.51 9.53
C ASN A 43 -4.31 -37.50 9.88
N LEU A 44 -5.16 -37.25 8.87
CA LEU A 44 -6.61 -37.26 8.95
C LEU A 44 -7.14 -38.65 9.33
N SER A 45 -8.13 -38.67 10.21
CA SER A 45 -8.89 -39.86 10.61
C SER A 45 -10.29 -39.91 9.99
N VAL A 46 -10.63 -38.91 9.18
CA VAL A 46 -11.95 -38.72 8.57
C VAL A 46 -11.80 -38.45 7.08
N VAL A 47 -12.80 -38.86 6.29
CA VAL A 47 -12.89 -38.48 4.88
C VAL A 47 -13.28 -36.98 4.82
N PRO A 48 -12.50 -36.15 4.11
CA PRO A 48 -12.80 -34.73 3.90
C PRO A 48 -14.12 -34.50 3.18
N ASP A 49 -14.81 -33.42 3.54
CA ASP A 49 -16.02 -32.93 2.87
C ASP A 49 -15.67 -31.70 2.03
N VAL A 50 -15.34 -31.94 0.76
CA VAL A 50 -14.82 -30.91 -0.15
C VAL A 50 -15.95 -30.35 -1.01
N GLU A 51 -16.44 -29.16 -0.65
CA GLU A 51 -17.44 -28.43 -1.44
C GLU A 51 -16.78 -27.46 -2.44
N ARG A 52 -15.62 -26.89 -2.07
CA ARG A 52 -14.83 -26.00 -2.93
C ARG A 52 -13.55 -26.67 -3.41
N LYS A 53 -13.36 -26.69 -4.73
CA LYS A 53 -12.23 -27.34 -5.40
C LYS A 53 -11.06 -26.41 -5.67
N ASP A 54 -11.25 -25.11 -5.53
CA ASP A 54 -10.23 -24.08 -5.77
C ASP A 54 -9.34 -23.81 -4.55
N ILE A 55 -9.83 -24.09 -3.33
CA ILE A 55 -9.01 -24.03 -2.10
C ILE A 55 -7.78 -24.93 -2.27
N ALA A 56 -6.59 -24.39 -2.03
CA ALA A 56 -5.36 -25.16 -2.16
C ALA A 56 -5.20 -26.13 -0.98
N ILE A 57 -4.76 -27.36 -1.28
CA ILE A 57 -4.68 -28.45 -0.31
C ILE A 57 -3.28 -29.03 -0.30
N LEU A 58 -2.67 -29.06 0.90
CA LEU A 58 -1.50 -29.86 1.21
C LEU A 58 -1.93 -31.03 2.10
N SER A 59 -1.98 -32.23 1.53
CA SER A 59 -2.37 -33.47 2.22
C SER A 59 -1.13 -34.25 2.62
N VAL A 60 -0.91 -34.44 3.92
CA VAL A 60 0.31 -35.05 4.46
C VAL A 60 0.02 -36.31 5.28
N GLY A 61 0.67 -37.42 4.96
CA GLY A 61 0.57 -38.67 5.74
C GLY A 61 -0.81 -39.32 5.72
N ASN A 62 -1.67 -38.91 4.79
CA ASN A 62 -3.06 -39.35 4.72
C ASN A 62 -3.22 -40.64 3.93
N SER A 63 -4.22 -41.45 4.29
CA SER A 63 -4.53 -42.71 3.59
C SER A 63 -4.97 -42.46 2.14
N ALA A 64 -4.88 -43.48 1.30
CA ALA A 64 -5.36 -43.41 -0.08
C ALA A 64 -6.86 -43.05 -0.16
N GLU A 65 -7.68 -43.58 0.75
CA GLU A 65 -9.12 -43.26 0.85
C GLU A 65 -9.35 -41.77 1.12
N VAL A 66 -8.60 -41.18 2.05
CA VAL A 66 -8.66 -39.74 2.33
C VAL A 66 -8.21 -38.93 1.13
N ASN A 67 -7.08 -39.32 0.50
CA ASN A 67 -6.54 -38.59 -0.64
C ASN A 67 -7.48 -38.60 -1.86
N SER A 68 -8.25 -39.67 -2.06
CA SER A 68 -9.26 -39.72 -3.13
C SER A 68 -10.39 -38.70 -2.96
N ALA A 69 -10.67 -38.24 -1.74
CA ALA A 69 -11.66 -37.16 -1.53
C ALA A 69 -11.18 -35.81 -2.10
N PHE A 70 -9.87 -35.62 -2.23
CA PHE A 70 -9.27 -34.42 -2.82
C PHE A 70 -9.13 -34.51 -4.35
N GLU A 71 -9.51 -35.62 -4.98
CA GLU A 71 -9.51 -35.72 -6.44
C GLU A 71 -10.35 -34.60 -7.07
N GLY A 72 -9.80 -33.99 -8.13
CA GLY A 72 -10.41 -32.87 -8.83
C GLY A 72 -10.24 -31.51 -8.15
N CYS A 73 -9.55 -31.41 -7.00
CA CYS A 73 -9.11 -30.11 -6.49
C CYS A 73 -8.06 -29.49 -7.43
N GLU A 74 -8.16 -28.19 -7.67
CA GLU A 74 -7.35 -27.46 -8.64
C GLU A 74 -5.88 -27.40 -8.22
N ASN A 75 -5.63 -27.22 -6.92
CA ASN A 75 -4.30 -27.07 -6.34
C ASN A 75 -4.11 -28.09 -5.22
N LEU A 76 -3.54 -29.25 -5.54
CA LEU A 76 -3.35 -30.35 -4.60
C LEU A 76 -1.88 -30.80 -4.57
N LEU A 77 -1.29 -30.84 -3.38
CA LEU A 77 -0.01 -31.46 -3.11
C LEU A 77 -0.21 -32.58 -2.07
N VAL A 78 0.12 -33.83 -2.46
CA VAL A 78 0.07 -35.00 -1.58
C VAL A 78 1.48 -35.43 -1.22
N LYS A 79 1.76 -35.63 0.06
CA LYS A 79 3.06 -36.04 0.57
C LYS A 79 2.92 -37.05 1.72
N ASP A 80 3.97 -37.83 1.96
CA ASP A 80 4.03 -38.74 3.12
C ASP A 80 4.43 -38.02 4.42
N THR A 81 5.32 -37.01 4.31
CA THR A 81 5.87 -36.29 5.47
C THR A 81 5.89 -34.78 5.23
N ALA A 82 5.61 -34.01 6.28
CA ALA A 82 5.66 -32.56 6.24
C ALA A 82 7.11 -32.05 6.23
N GLU A 83 7.40 -31.08 5.37
CA GLU A 83 8.65 -30.33 5.34
C GLU A 83 8.31 -28.84 5.41
N TYR A 84 7.76 -28.36 6.53
CA TYR A 84 7.04 -27.07 6.63
C TYR A 84 7.70 -25.88 5.92
N ILE A 85 9.01 -25.67 6.07
CA ILE A 85 9.71 -24.55 5.41
C ILE A 85 9.70 -24.74 3.89
N LYS A 86 10.09 -25.93 3.42
CA LYS A 86 10.15 -26.26 2.00
C LYS A 86 8.75 -26.32 1.37
N ASP A 87 7.77 -26.81 2.12
CA ASP A 87 6.36 -26.83 1.71
C ASP A 87 5.80 -25.41 1.64
N PHE A 88 6.22 -24.55 2.57
CA PHE A 88 5.91 -23.14 2.51
C PHE A 88 6.40 -22.57 1.19
N ASP A 89 7.72 -22.63 0.95
CA ASP A 89 8.44 -22.07 -0.21
C ASP A 89 8.04 -22.67 -1.57
N SER A 90 7.68 -23.95 -1.61
CA SER A 90 7.37 -24.64 -2.88
C SER A 90 5.89 -24.62 -3.25
N PHE A 91 4.98 -24.42 -2.29
CA PHE A 91 3.56 -24.59 -2.50
C PHE A 91 2.70 -23.54 -1.78
N VAL A 92 2.77 -23.47 -0.45
CA VAL A 92 1.78 -22.72 0.37
C VAL A 92 1.75 -21.23 0.06
N TRP A 93 2.92 -20.56 -0.01
CA TRP A 93 2.99 -19.09 -0.02
C TRP A 93 2.25 -18.45 -1.20
N LYS A 94 2.00 -19.24 -2.24
CA LYS A 94 1.50 -18.81 -3.56
C LYS A 94 0.04 -18.42 -3.56
N PHE A 95 -0.74 -18.85 -2.57
CA PHE A 95 -2.21 -18.74 -2.62
C PHE A 95 -2.72 -17.57 -1.79
N LYS A 96 -3.63 -16.81 -2.38
CA LYS A 96 -4.35 -15.71 -1.73
C LYS A 96 -5.83 -15.82 -2.04
N MET A 97 -6.69 -15.58 -1.05
CA MET A 97 -8.13 -15.43 -1.28
C MET A 97 -8.48 -13.94 -1.39
N TRP A 98 -9.09 -13.53 -2.49
CA TRP A 98 -9.52 -12.15 -2.72
C TRP A 98 -10.97 -12.09 -3.17
N CYS A 99 -11.83 -11.51 -2.32
CA CYS A 99 -13.28 -11.40 -2.59
C CYS A 99 -13.90 -12.73 -3.07
N GLY A 100 -13.50 -13.84 -2.43
CA GLY A 100 -13.98 -15.19 -2.72
C GLY A 100 -13.31 -15.90 -3.91
N LYS A 101 -12.32 -15.27 -4.55
CA LYS A 101 -11.55 -15.87 -5.65
C LYS A 101 -10.12 -16.19 -5.20
N ILE A 102 -9.63 -17.36 -5.60
CA ILE A 102 -8.20 -17.68 -5.45
C ILE A 102 -7.41 -16.86 -6.48
N GLU A 103 -6.39 -16.17 -5.96
CA GLU A 103 -5.37 -15.45 -6.71
C GLU A 103 -4.00 -16.03 -6.37
N PHE A 104 -3.04 -15.83 -7.29
CA PHE A 104 -1.67 -16.29 -7.12
C PHE A 104 -0.74 -15.12 -6.83
N GLU A 105 0.12 -15.31 -5.84
CA GLU A 105 1.20 -14.39 -5.52
C GLU A 105 2.32 -14.50 -6.58
N PRO A 106 3.02 -13.39 -6.90
CA PRO A 106 4.05 -13.39 -7.92
C PRO A 106 5.29 -14.19 -7.51
N ASP A 107 5.80 -15.03 -8.42
CA ASP A 107 7.09 -15.72 -8.27
C ASP A 107 8.24 -14.76 -8.57
N PHE A 108 8.66 -14.02 -7.54
CA PHE A 108 9.74 -13.03 -7.67
C PHE A 108 11.05 -13.63 -8.23
N PRO A 109 11.53 -14.81 -7.79
CA PRO A 109 12.67 -15.46 -8.44
C PRO A 109 12.48 -15.66 -9.95
N ALA A 110 11.32 -16.16 -10.38
CA ALA A 110 11.02 -16.35 -11.80
C ALA A 110 10.91 -15.01 -12.58
N LEU A 111 10.51 -13.94 -11.91
CA LEU A 111 10.48 -12.57 -12.46
C LEU A 111 11.85 -11.89 -12.47
N GLY A 112 12.89 -12.51 -11.88
CA GLY A 112 14.19 -11.86 -11.71
C GLY A 112 14.13 -10.69 -10.72
N MET A 113 13.29 -10.79 -9.70
CA MET A 113 13.13 -9.83 -8.62
C MET A 113 13.58 -10.39 -7.28
N THR A 114 13.94 -9.48 -6.38
CA THR A 114 14.21 -9.75 -4.97
C THR A 114 13.11 -9.12 -4.12
N GLU A 115 12.52 -9.92 -3.23
CA GLU A 115 11.87 -9.46 -2.00
C GLU A 115 12.90 -9.61 -0.88
N ASP A 116 13.40 -8.49 -0.35
CA ASP A 116 14.34 -8.45 0.77
C ASP A 116 13.62 -7.96 2.02
N VAL A 117 14.03 -8.47 3.18
CA VAL A 117 13.45 -8.13 4.48
C VAL A 117 14.52 -7.55 5.39
N GLY A 118 14.14 -6.53 6.15
CA GLY A 118 15.08 -5.91 7.06
C GLY A 118 14.40 -5.12 8.16
N SER A 119 15.23 -4.56 9.02
CA SER A 119 14.80 -3.60 10.04
C SER A 119 15.87 -2.54 10.24
N VAL A 120 15.45 -1.32 10.52
CA VAL A 120 16.33 -0.24 10.99
C VAL A 120 16.08 -0.04 12.47
N LEU A 121 17.16 0.02 13.26
CA LEU A 121 17.10 0.49 14.65
C LEU A 121 17.09 2.02 14.61
N VAL A 122 16.01 2.63 15.09
CA VAL A 122 15.83 4.09 15.12
C VAL A 122 15.84 4.57 16.57
N LYS A 123 16.33 5.78 16.77
CA LYS A 123 16.18 6.45 18.06
C LYS A 123 14.73 6.89 18.20
N THR A 124 14.12 6.61 19.34
CA THR A 124 12.77 7.09 19.60
C THR A 124 12.79 8.61 19.67
N SER A 125 12.07 9.25 18.77
CA SER A 125 12.09 10.70 18.65
C SER A 125 11.30 11.36 19.78
N ASP A 126 11.66 12.59 20.14
CA ASP A 126 11.02 13.30 21.25
C ASP A 126 9.50 13.51 20.99
N ASP A 127 9.12 13.65 19.72
CA ASP A 127 7.75 13.76 19.22
C ASP A 127 7.01 12.40 19.08
N ASN A 128 7.66 11.27 19.39
CA ASN A 128 6.97 9.98 19.40
C ASN A 128 6.21 9.76 20.72
N GLU A 129 4.89 9.98 20.65
CA GLU A 129 3.94 9.67 21.74
C GLU A 129 3.13 8.40 21.49
N PHE A 130 3.32 7.76 20.33
CA PHE A 130 2.48 6.66 19.85
C PHE A 130 3.03 5.30 20.26
N ILE A 131 4.35 5.20 20.41
CA ILE A 131 5.00 3.95 20.83
C ILE A 131 4.78 3.69 22.34
N PRO A 132 4.18 2.54 22.72
CA PRO A 132 4.00 2.19 24.12
C PRO A 132 5.32 2.11 24.88
N GLY A 133 5.39 2.78 26.03
CA GLY A 133 6.55 2.75 26.92
C GLY A 133 7.74 3.62 26.50
N LYS A 134 7.70 4.23 25.30
CA LYS A 134 8.73 5.16 24.79
C LYS A 134 10.17 4.71 25.09
N PRO A 135 10.59 3.54 24.58
CA PRO A 135 11.97 3.07 24.75
C PRO A 135 12.97 4.07 24.16
N GLU A 136 14.25 4.00 24.50
CA GLU A 136 15.27 4.90 23.91
C GLU A 136 15.43 4.69 22.39
N GLU A 137 15.32 3.44 21.95
CA GLU A 137 15.41 3.03 20.56
C GLU A 137 14.38 1.93 20.27
N HIS A 138 13.94 1.82 19.02
CA HIS A 138 13.06 0.74 18.58
C HIS A 138 13.36 0.29 17.14
N LYS A 139 12.89 -0.89 16.76
CA LYS A 139 13.12 -1.45 15.42
C LYS A 139 11.92 -1.18 14.53
N VAL A 140 12.18 -0.58 13.37
CA VAL A 140 11.21 -0.43 12.29
C VAL A 140 11.51 -1.49 11.23
N GLY A 141 10.61 -2.47 11.09
CA GLY A 141 10.69 -3.50 10.05
C GLY A 141 10.27 -2.95 8.69
N TYR A 142 10.79 -3.53 7.62
CA TYR A 142 10.42 -3.18 6.25
C TYR A 142 10.56 -4.36 5.30
N PHE A 143 9.86 -4.26 4.17
CA PHE A 143 10.05 -5.08 2.98
C PHE A 143 10.58 -4.21 1.85
N ALA A 144 11.53 -4.74 1.08
CA ALA A 144 12.15 -4.08 -0.06
C ALA A 144 11.96 -4.93 -1.32
N TYR A 145 11.56 -4.29 -2.41
CA TYR A 145 11.26 -4.93 -3.69
C TYR A 145 12.04 -4.25 -4.81
N TYR A 146 12.79 -5.02 -5.57
CA TYR A 146 13.63 -4.51 -6.65
C TYR A 146 14.05 -5.62 -7.63
N ASN A 147 14.50 -5.23 -8.83
CA ASN A 147 15.02 -6.16 -9.83
C ASN A 147 16.42 -6.67 -9.44
N ASN A 148 16.72 -7.93 -9.75
CA ASN A 148 18.05 -8.49 -9.52
C ASN A 148 19.08 -7.72 -10.36
N GLY A 149 20.22 -7.38 -9.74
CA GLY A 149 21.28 -6.59 -10.39
C GLY A 149 20.96 -5.10 -10.58
N ILE A 150 19.87 -4.57 -10.00
CA ILE A 150 19.47 -3.16 -10.20
C ILE A 150 20.57 -2.17 -9.78
N PHE A 151 21.40 -2.53 -8.80
CA PHE A 151 22.46 -1.68 -8.26
C PHE A 151 23.79 -1.79 -9.03
N ASP A 152 23.90 -2.68 -10.01
CA ASP A 152 25.16 -2.97 -10.73
C ASP A 152 25.65 -1.77 -11.55
N ASN A 153 24.72 -0.89 -11.96
CA ASN A 153 25.00 0.28 -12.79
C ASN A 153 24.96 1.61 -12.03
N GLY A 154 24.97 1.56 -10.69
CA GLY A 154 25.01 2.75 -9.84
C GLY A 154 23.75 2.96 -9.00
N PRO A 155 23.60 4.15 -8.40
CA PRO A 155 22.51 4.44 -7.46
C PRO A 155 21.15 4.53 -8.17
N VAL A 156 20.11 4.02 -7.50
CA VAL A 156 18.75 3.90 -8.05
C VAL A 156 17.74 4.72 -7.25
N PRO A 157 16.61 5.12 -7.84
CA PRO A 157 15.55 5.78 -7.09
C PRO A 157 15.00 4.93 -5.95
N LEU A 158 14.61 5.60 -4.86
CA LEU A 158 13.86 5.00 -3.76
C LEU A 158 12.40 5.50 -3.80
N VAL A 159 11.44 4.60 -3.73
CA VAL A 159 10.06 4.90 -3.36
C VAL A 159 9.79 4.33 -1.97
N PHE A 160 9.63 5.20 -0.99
CA PHE A 160 9.36 4.87 0.41
C PHE A 160 7.84 4.84 0.68
N GLY A 161 7.33 3.69 1.13
CA GLY A 161 5.90 3.40 1.24
C GLY A 161 5.39 3.23 2.67
N CYS A 162 4.19 3.74 2.95
CA CYS A 162 3.48 3.54 4.22
C CYS A 162 2.06 2.97 3.98
N HIS A 163 1.70 1.89 4.68
CA HIS A 163 0.46 1.14 4.47
C HIS A 163 -0.80 1.79 5.09
N GLY A 164 -1.99 1.26 4.79
CA GLY A 164 -3.25 1.68 5.41
C GLY A 164 -3.37 1.29 6.89
N GLY A 165 -4.35 1.86 7.60
CA GLY A 165 -4.63 1.48 8.98
C GLY A 165 -5.21 0.07 9.06
N GLY A 166 -4.64 -0.80 9.91
CA GLY A 166 -5.04 -2.20 10.03
C GLY A 166 -4.46 -3.13 8.96
N ASP A 167 -3.67 -2.58 8.03
CA ASP A 167 -2.94 -3.33 7.00
C ASP A 167 -1.49 -3.60 7.41
N SER A 168 -0.69 -4.11 6.47
CA SER A 168 0.74 -4.33 6.61
C SER A 168 1.52 -3.77 5.42
N SER A 169 2.84 -3.69 5.58
CA SER A 169 3.78 -3.32 4.52
C SER A 169 3.60 -4.18 3.26
N MET A 170 3.47 -5.51 3.43
CA MET A 170 3.17 -6.45 2.35
C MET A 170 1.82 -6.16 1.70
N TYR A 171 0.76 -5.91 2.49
CA TYR A 171 -0.57 -5.68 1.94
C TYR A 171 -0.59 -4.48 0.98
N LEU A 172 0.06 -3.37 1.36
CA LEU A 172 0.24 -2.23 0.46
C LEU A 172 0.93 -2.65 -0.84
N THR A 173 2.04 -3.39 -0.74
CA THR A 173 2.83 -3.82 -1.90
C THR A 173 2.00 -4.65 -2.88
N PHE A 174 1.26 -5.64 -2.39
CA PHE A 174 0.55 -6.58 -3.25
C PHE A 174 -0.77 -6.00 -3.78
N VAL A 175 -1.53 -5.25 -2.97
CA VAL A 175 -2.84 -4.71 -3.40
C VAL A 175 -2.68 -3.54 -4.36
N ALA A 176 -1.73 -2.64 -4.08
CA ALA A 176 -1.40 -1.55 -5.00
C ALA A 176 -0.42 -1.97 -6.11
N GLU A 177 0.04 -3.24 -6.10
CA GLU A 177 1.02 -3.80 -7.03
C GLU A 177 2.29 -2.94 -7.20
N TRP A 178 2.77 -2.31 -6.12
CA TRP A 178 3.98 -1.49 -6.18
C TRP A 178 5.21 -2.29 -6.64
N TRP A 179 5.27 -3.58 -6.32
CA TRP A 179 6.31 -4.49 -6.82
C TRP A 179 6.33 -4.53 -8.36
N ARG A 180 5.17 -4.50 -9.02
CA ARG A 180 5.05 -4.55 -10.48
C ARG A 180 5.50 -3.24 -11.13
N ILE A 181 5.19 -2.12 -10.48
CA ILE A 181 5.64 -0.79 -10.90
C ILE A 181 7.17 -0.71 -10.73
N ALA A 182 7.71 -1.14 -9.59
CA ALA A 182 9.15 -1.21 -9.32
C ALA A 182 9.87 -2.07 -10.36
N HIS A 183 9.30 -3.24 -10.69
CA HIS A 183 9.81 -4.14 -11.72
C HIS A 183 9.89 -3.47 -13.08
N LYS A 184 8.78 -2.86 -13.51
CA LYS A 184 8.61 -2.27 -14.84
C LYS A 184 9.51 -1.06 -15.07
N TYR A 185 9.67 -0.21 -14.05
CA TYR A 185 10.38 1.07 -14.20
C TYR A 185 11.78 1.09 -13.58
N GLY A 186 12.18 0.04 -12.87
CA GLY A 186 13.53 -0.10 -12.32
C GLY A 186 13.82 0.88 -11.20
N PHE A 187 13.14 0.72 -10.06
CA PHE A 187 13.47 1.43 -8.82
C PHE A 187 13.40 0.51 -7.61
N LEU A 188 13.96 0.96 -6.49
CA LEU A 188 13.84 0.31 -5.19
C LEU A 188 12.54 0.78 -4.52
N PHE A 189 11.61 -0.14 -4.28
CA PHE A 189 10.44 0.13 -3.43
C PHE A 189 10.69 -0.41 -2.03
N VAL A 190 10.51 0.41 -1.00
CA VAL A 190 10.63 -0.03 0.41
C VAL A 190 9.40 0.42 1.17
N SER A 191 8.63 -0.52 1.71
CA SER A 191 7.49 -0.22 2.58
C SER A 191 7.80 -0.59 4.03
N ILE A 192 7.49 0.31 4.97
CA ILE A 192 7.73 0.10 6.40
C ILE A 192 6.51 -0.47 7.11
N GLU A 193 6.75 -1.32 8.10
CA GLU A 193 5.75 -2.00 8.91
C GLU A 193 5.41 -1.21 10.17
N ASN A 194 4.16 -1.31 10.64
CA ASN A 194 3.69 -0.68 11.89
C ASN A 194 4.04 0.82 11.99
N HIS A 195 3.98 1.54 10.87
CA HIS A 195 4.35 2.95 10.81
C HIS A 195 3.44 3.86 11.67
N GLN A 196 2.34 3.32 12.22
CA GLN A 196 1.58 3.99 13.27
C GLN A 196 2.41 4.32 14.53
N PHE A 197 3.52 3.62 14.76
CA PHE A 197 4.45 3.88 15.87
C PHE A 197 5.70 4.64 15.42
N VAL A 198 5.72 5.13 14.18
CA VAL A 198 6.88 5.78 13.55
C VAL A 198 6.53 7.22 13.22
N THR A 199 7.24 8.17 13.81
CA THR A 199 7.05 9.60 13.49
C THR A 199 7.65 9.94 12.12
N ALA A 200 7.36 11.12 11.58
CA ALA A 200 8.05 11.58 10.37
C ALA A 200 9.58 11.68 10.60
N THR A 201 9.98 12.14 11.79
CA THR A 201 11.38 12.17 12.23
C THR A 201 12.04 10.80 12.13
N GLU A 202 11.42 9.77 12.71
CA GLU A 202 11.95 8.42 12.70
C GLU A 202 11.91 7.80 11.30
N ALA A 203 10.91 8.14 10.48
CA ALA A 203 10.87 7.70 9.08
C ALA A 203 12.07 8.22 8.27
N ILE A 204 12.56 9.44 8.55
CA ILE A 204 13.82 9.93 7.98
C ILE A 204 15.00 9.11 8.49
N GLU A 205 15.06 8.76 9.78
CA GLU A 205 16.10 7.85 10.28
C GLU A 205 16.07 6.47 9.61
N VAL A 206 14.88 5.95 9.30
CA VAL A 206 14.75 4.72 8.50
C VAL A 206 15.35 4.91 7.12
N ILE A 207 15.05 6.00 6.42
CA ILE A 207 15.63 6.31 5.10
C ILE A 207 17.17 6.38 5.18
N GLU A 208 17.72 7.02 6.23
CA GLU A 208 19.17 7.04 6.47
C GLU A 208 19.76 5.64 6.74
N GLY A 209 18.99 4.76 7.40
CA GLY A 209 19.34 3.35 7.55
C GLY A 209 19.34 2.60 6.21
N LEU A 210 18.36 2.87 5.35
CA LEU A 210 18.25 2.27 4.01
C LEU A 210 19.42 2.68 3.12
N LYS A 211 19.85 3.96 3.16
CA LYS A 211 21.02 4.45 2.41
C LYS A 211 22.32 3.71 2.75
N LYS A 212 22.42 3.12 3.94
CA LYS A 212 23.59 2.31 4.34
C LYS A 212 23.55 0.89 3.78
N ARG A 213 22.35 0.37 3.47
CA ARG A 213 22.15 -1.00 2.96
C ARG A 213 22.05 -1.05 1.44
N TYR A 214 21.41 -0.06 0.83
CA TYR A 214 21.12 -0.02 -0.60
C TYR A 214 21.81 1.16 -1.28
N ASN A 215 22.24 0.97 -2.53
CA ASN A 215 22.82 2.03 -3.35
C ASN A 215 21.72 2.96 -3.88
N ILE A 216 21.28 3.91 -3.05
CA ILE A 216 20.16 4.82 -3.32
C ILE A 216 20.66 6.14 -3.93
N ASP A 217 19.95 6.63 -4.93
CA ASP A 217 20.12 7.98 -5.45
C ASP A 217 19.41 8.98 -4.53
N GLU A 218 20.20 9.69 -3.73
CA GLU A 218 19.70 10.66 -2.75
C GLU A 218 18.97 11.87 -3.36
N LYS A 219 19.06 12.07 -4.68
CA LYS A 219 18.30 13.10 -5.39
C LYS A 219 16.96 12.59 -5.92
N ARG A 220 16.71 11.29 -5.85
CA ARG A 220 15.50 10.60 -6.33
C ARG A 220 14.89 9.71 -5.24
N ILE A 221 14.65 10.32 -4.08
CA ILE A 221 13.87 9.73 -2.98
C ILE A 221 12.44 10.26 -3.11
N TYR A 222 11.48 9.34 -3.17
CA TYR A 222 10.06 9.64 -3.27
C TYR A 222 9.30 9.01 -2.11
N GLY A 223 8.21 9.65 -1.67
CA GLY A 223 7.33 9.12 -0.61
C GLY A 223 5.97 8.73 -1.16
N THR A 224 5.34 7.69 -0.63
CA THR A 224 3.95 7.31 -0.95
C THR A 224 3.27 6.62 0.22
N GLY A 225 1.94 6.62 0.21
CA GLY A 225 1.19 5.82 1.15
C GLY A 225 -0.31 5.90 0.91
N PHE A 226 -1.00 4.91 1.46
CA PHE A 226 -2.45 4.76 1.34
C PHE A 226 -3.13 5.08 2.67
N SER A 227 -4.22 5.86 2.65
CA SER A 227 -5.06 6.11 3.83
C SER A 227 -4.20 6.64 5.00
N MET A 228 -4.10 5.92 6.12
CA MET A 228 -3.15 6.24 7.22
C MET A 228 -1.72 6.53 6.73
N GLY A 229 -1.22 5.77 5.75
CA GLY A 229 0.08 6.01 5.12
C GLY A 229 0.13 7.25 4.22
N SER A 230 -1.00 7.68 3.67
CA SER A 230 -1.12 9.00 3.03
C SER A 230 -0.93 10.10 4.07
N GLY A 231 -1.48 9.92 5.28
CA GLY A 231 -1.21 10.79 6.43
C GLY A 231 0.28 10.89 6.75
N LYS A 232 0.98 9.76 6.83
CA LYS A 232 2.45 9.75 6.99
C LYS A 232 3.16 10.46 5.83
N THR A 233 2.69 10.29 4.60
CA THR A 233 3.25 10.98 3.42
C THR A 233 3.06 12.49 3.50
N TRP A 234 1.92 12.95 4.01
CA TRP A 234 1.68 14.37 4.29
C TRP A 234 2.54 14.91 5.43
N ASP A 235 2.74 14.14 6.51
CA ASP A 235 3.68 14.50 7.58
C ASP A 235 5.10 14.71 7.00
N LEU A 236 5.55 13.81 6.12
CA LEU A 236 6.85 13.90 5.45
C LEU A 236 6.95 15.13 4.54
N PHE A 237 5.91 15.43 3.75
CA PHE A 237 5.83 16.62 2.90
C PHE A 237 5.95 17.91 3.72
N GLN A 238 5.29 17.96 4.88
CA GLN A 238 5.22 19.19 5.66
C GLN A 238 6.37 19.34 6.67
N GLU A 239 7.00 18.25 7.13
CA GLU A 239 8.08 18.33 8.14
C GLU A 239 9.48 18.18 7.54
N TYR A 240 9.63 17.45 6.42
CA TYR A 240 10.92 17.14 5.80
C TYR A 240 10.91 17.34 4.27
N PRO A 241 10.47 18.51 3.76
CA PRO A 241 10.29 18.72 2.33
C PRO A 241 11.60 18.61 1.52
N GLU A 242 12.73 18.91 2.15
CA GLU A 242 14.06 18.88 1.52
C GLU A 242 14.60 17.46 1.26
N VAL A 243 13.93 16.42 1.74
CA VAL A 243 14.36 15.02 1.54
C VAL A 243 13.83 14.46 0.22
N PHE A 244 12.65 14.89 -0.22
CA PHE A 244 11.90 14.22 -1.27
C PHE A 244 11.98 14.96 -2.60
N ALA A 245 12.25 14.22 -3.67
CA ALA A 245 12.09 14.68 -5.05
C ALA A 245 10.63 14.74 -5.49
N GLY A 246 9.74 14.09 -4.73
CA GLY A 246 8.30 14.14 -4.92
C GLY A 246 7.57 13.18 -3.97
N VAL A 247 6.28 13.41 -3.77
CA VAL A 247 5.42 12.56 -2.93
C VAL A 247 4.12 12.16 -3.65
N MET A 248 3.62 10.98 -3.31
CA MET A 248 2.44 10.36 -3.92
C MET A 248 1.43 9.90 -2.84
N PRO A 249 0.85 10.82 -2.05
CA PRO A 249 -0.21 10.49 -1.10
C PRO A 249 -1.48 9.98 -1.80
N CYS A 250 -2.14 8.95 -1.26
CA CYS A 250 -3.33 8.34 -1.87
C CYS A 250 -4.47 8.11 -0.86
N SER A 251 -5.68 8.49 -1.26
CA SER A 251 -6.94 8.20 -0.58
C SER A 251 -7.06 8.67 0.86
N ALA A 252 -6.33 9.72 1.22
CA ALA A 252 -6.67 10.59 2.35
C ALA A 252 -5.87 11.90 2.27
N LEU A 253 -6.54 13.04 2.46
CA LEU A 253 -5.87 14.36 2.47
C LEU A 253 -5.33 14.73 3.86
N PHE A 254 -6.06 14.40 4.92
CA PHE A 254 -5.80 14.80 6.32
C PHE A 254 -5.69 16.33 6.54
N PRO A 255 -6.22 16.85 7.67
CA PRO A 255 -6.08 18.28 8.00
C PRO A 255 -4.61 18.72 8.06
N VAL A 256 -4.37 20.01 7.85
CA VAL A 256 -3.04 20.61 8.01
C VAL A 256 -2.78 20.86 9.51
N TYR A 257 -1.53 21.06 9.91
CA TYR A 257 -1.11 21.43 11.28
C TYR A 257 -1.33 20.39 12.38
N THR A 258 -2.03 19.30 12.08
CA THR A 258 -2.07 18.10 12.91
C THR A 258 -1.46 16.93 12.18
N THR A 259 -0.71 16.11 12.91
CA THR A 259 -0.28 14.79 12.45
C THR A 259 -1.53 13.96 12.21
N PHE A 260 -1.42 12.88 11.43
CA PHE A 260 -2.59 12.04 11.17
C PHE A 260 -3.24 11.43 12.44
N PHE A 261 -2.55 11.46 13.59
CA PHE A 261 -3.08 11.09 14.90
C PHE A 261 -3.77 12.23 15.66
N GLY A 262 -3.97 13.39 15.03
CA GLY A 262 -4.62 14.55 15.64
C GLY A 262 -3.77 15.31 16.65
N LYS A 263 -2.45 15.05 16.70
CA LYS A 263 -1.51 15.83 17.53
C LYS A 263 -0.97 17.02 16.74
N PRO A 264 -0.69 18.18 17.37
CA PRO A 264 -0.03 19.28 16.69
C PRO A 264 1.26 18.82 16.01
N CYS A 265 1.48 19.23 14.77
CA CYS A 265 2.78 19.05 14.12
C CYS A 265 3.85 19.95 14.74
N LYS A 266 5.11 19.74 14.35
CA LYS A 266 6.20 20.66 14.70
C LYS A 266 5.85 22.10 14.31
N GLU A 267 6.33 23.07 15.11
CA GLU A 267 5.97 24.49 14.97
C GLU A 267 6.25 25.06 13.56
N ASN A 268 7.22 24.50 12.83
CA ASN A 268 7.63 24.95 11.50
C ASN A 268 7.26 23.94 10.41
N ILE A 269 5.97 23.84 10.06
CA ILE A 269 5.57 23.10 8.86
C ILE A 269 6.00 23.84 7.59
N ASN A 270 6.27 23.10 6.52
CA ASN A 270 6.70 23.61 5.22
C ASN A 270 5.69 24.63 4.69
N LYS A 271 6.16 25.81 4.31
CA LYS A 271 5.33 26.84 3.66
C LYS A 271 5.95 27.36 2.36
N THR A 272 7.17 26.93 2.04
CA THR A 272 8.02 27.63 1.09
C THR A 272 8.85 26.72 0.19
N VAL A 273 9.05 25.45 0.55
CA VAL A 273 9.82 24.48 -0.24
C VAL A 273 8.84 23.76 -1.16
N PRO A 274 8.83 24.02 -2.48
CA PRO A 274 7.95 23.34 -3.40
C PRO A 274 8.38 21.88 -3.55
N VAL A 275 7.44 20.96 -3.43
CA VAL A 275 7.70 19.51 -3.59
C VAL A 275 6.70 18.97 -4.62
N PRO A 276 7.15 18.27 -5.68
CA PRO A 276 6.25 17.62 -6.62
C PRO A 276 5.27 16.68 -5.93
N VAL A 277 3.98 16.78 -6.25
CA VAL A 277 2.91 15.96 -5.66
C VAL A 277 2.03 15.36 -6.74
N PHE A 278 1.82 14.05 -6.66
CA PHE A 278 0.68 13.39 -7.29
C PHE A 278 -0.27 12.89 -6.21
N TYR A 279 -1.48 13.41 -6.16
CA TYR A 279 -2.50 12.94 -5.22
C TYR A 279 -3.62 12.22 -5.97
N SER A 280 -4.16 11.15 -5.40
CA SER A 280 -5.40 10.52 -5.91
C SER A 280 -6.38 10.17 -4.80
N GLY A 281 -7.69 10.33 -5.04
CA GLY A 281 -8.77 9.93 -4.14
C GLY A 281 -10.01 9.39 -4.87
N GLY A 282 -10.83 8.62 -4.17
CA GLY A 282 -12.05 8.02 -4.72
C GLY A 282 -13.28 8.93 -4.63
N GLU A 283 -14.01 9.09 -5.74
CA GLU A 283 -15.23 9.92 -5.80
C GLU A 283 -16.39 9.32 -4.99
N LYS A 284 -16.41 8.00 -4.80
CA LYS A 284 -17.42 7.29 -4.01
C LYS A 284 -16.95 6.94 -2.59
N SER A 285 -15.80 7.47 -2.15
CA SER A 285 -15.31 7.20 -0.81
C SER A 285 -16.29 7.68 0.26
N HIS A 286 -16.42 6.88 1.32
CA HIS A 286 -17.13 7.26 2.53
C HIS A 286 -16.24 8.07 3.50
N LEU A 287 -14.96 8.24 3.17
CA LEU A 287 -13.99 9.04 3.89
C LEU A 287 -13.68 10.34 3.12
N PRO A 288 -13.19 11.39 3.79
CA PRO A 288 -12.81 12.65 3.15
C PRO A 288 -11.47 12.51 2.40
N GLU A 289 -11.55 12.14 1.13
CA GLU A 289 -10.42 11.99 0.20
C GLU A 289 -10.31 13.13 -0.82
N LEU A 290 -11.42 13.80 -1.14
CA LEU A 290 -11.46 14.84 -2.16
C LEU A 290 -11.99 16.15 -1.56
N PRO A 291 -11.60 17.32 -2.10
CA PRO A 291 -11.94 18.61 -1.46
C PRO A 291 -13.43 18.91 -1.40
N PHE A 292 -14.25 18.36 -2.30
CA PHE A 292 -15.72 18.48 -2.22
C PHE A 292 -16.34 17.63 -1.09
N GLN A 293 -15.60 16.69 -0.49
CA GLN A 293 -16.12 15.75 0.51
C GLN A 293 -16.03 16.32 1.95
N ALA A 294 -15.04 17.17 2.26
CA ALA A 294 -14.91 17.82 3.57
C ALA A 294 -14.09 19.11 3.51
N GLU A 295 -14.37 20.04 4.43
CA GLU A 295 -13.64 21.29 4.59
C GLU A 295 -12.14 21.06 4.86
N SER A 296 -11.80 20.06 5.69
CA SER A 296 -10.39 19.72 5.97
C SER A 296 -9.65 19.18 4.75
N SER A 297 -10.35 18.54 3.80
CA SER A 297 -9.77 18.13 2.52
C SER A 297 -9.47 19.34 1.64
N LEU A 298 -10.38 20.33 1.61
CA LEU A 298 -10.14 21.60 0.93
C LEU A 298 -8.93 22.34 1.53
N GLU A 299 -8.86 22.42 2.86
CA GLU A 299 -7.75 23.05 3.58
C GLU A 299 -6.39 22.47 3.17
N ARG A 300 -6.27 21.13 3.08
CA ARG A 300 -5.04 20.46 2.64
C ARG A 300 -4.66 20.85 1.21
N VAL A 301 -5.63 20.90 0.29
CA VAL A 301 -5.37 21.28 -1.11
C VAL A 301 -4.99 22.74 -1.23
N GLN A 302 -5.61 23.63 -0.44
CA GLN A 302 -5.22 25.04 -0.36
C GLN A 302 -3.80 25.22 0.17
N TYR A 303 -3.43 24.46 1.21
CA TYR A 303 -2.07 24.43 1.74
C TYR A 303 -1.05 23.97 0.69
N LEU A 304 -1.31 22.85 0.01
CA LEU A 304 -0.47 22.39 -1.09
C LEU A 304 -0.34 23.45 -2.20
N ALA A 305 -1.45 24.08 -2.58
CA ALA A 305 -1.48 25.10 -3.61
C ALA A 305 -0.60 26.31 -3.24
N GLY A 306 -0.62 26.72 -1.98
CA GLY A 306 0.25 27.78 -1.45
C GLY A 306 1.72 27.38 -1.45
N VAL A 307 2.06 26.19 -0.94
CA VAL A 307 3.46 25.69 -0.89
C VAL A 307 4.06 25.57 -2.29
N ASN A 308 3.30 24.99 -3.22
CA ASN A 308 3.74 24.80 -4.61
C ASN A 308 3.49 26.03 -5.50
N LYS A 309 2.99 27.13 -4.94
CA LYS A 309 2.72 28.40 -5.64
C LYS A 309 1.97 28.18 -6.96
N LEU A 310 0.81 27.54 -6.90
CA LEU A 310 0.01 27.26 -8.09
C LEU A 310 -0.53 28.57 -8.69
N LYS A 311 -0.57 28.66 -10.03
CA LYS A 311 -1.17 29.80 -10.74
C LYS A 311 -2.67 29.93 -10.49
N LYS A 312 -3.34 28.80 -10.27
CA LYS A 312 -4.77 28.75 -9.95
C LYS A 312 -4.99 29.18 -8.50
N ASN A 313 -5.99 30.04 -8.29
CA ASN A 313 -6.29 30.55 -6.97
C ASN A 313 -7.21 29.60 -6.21
N PHE A 314 -6.63 28.81 -5.31
CA PHE A 314 -7.36 27.97 -4.36
C PHE A 314 -7.75 28.72 -3.07
N ALA A 315 -7.09 29.83 -2.75
CA ALA A 315 -7.23 30.52 -1.47
C ALA A 315 -8.62 31.15 -1.29
N ASP A 316 -9.29 31.51 -2.38
CA ASP A 316 -10.64 32.09 -2.36
C ASP A 316 -11.75 31.03 -2.32
N LEU A 317 -11.42 29.74 -2.48
CA LEU A 317 -12.41 28.67 -2.40
C LEU A 317 -12.92 28.52 -0.97
N LYS A 318 -14.24 28.38 -0.86
CA LYS A 318 -14.92 28.08 0.39
C LYS A 318 -15.69 26.77 0.24
N PHE A 319 -15.64 25.94 1.27
CA PHE A 319 -16.34 24.66 1.26
C PHE A 319 -17.86 24.83 1.18
N GLU A 320 -18.41 25.90 1.76
CA GLU A 320 -19.85 26.17 1.68
C GLU A 320 -20.33 26.41 0.24
N ASP A 321 -19.43 26.87 -0.64
CA ASP A 321 -19.73 27.21 -2.03
C ASP A 321 -19.48 26.06 -3.00
N LYS A 322 -19.19 24.84 -2.49
CA LYS A 322 -18.74 23.69 -3.31
C LYS A 322 -19.66 23.30 -4.46
N ASP A 323 -20.97 23.50 -4.31
CA ASP A 323 -21.95 23.16 -5.34
C ASP A 323 -21.97 24.20 -6.48
N SER A 324 -21.25 25.32 -6.33
CA SER A 324 -21.08 26.39 -7.33
C SER A 324 -19.66 26.49 -7.88
N TRP A 325 -18.77 25.57 -7.51
CA TRP A 325 -17.40 25.54 -8.01
C TRP A 325 -17.34 25.30 -9.52
N GLU A 326 -16.33 25.87 -10.18
CA GLU A 326 -16.12 25.69 -11.63
C GLU A 326 -15.72 24.23 -11.92
N ASP A 327 -14.87 23.65 -11.07
CA ASP A 327 -14.63 22.21 -11.04
C ASP A 327 -15.35 21.58 -9.83
N PRO A 328 -16.25 20.60 -10.04
CA PRO A 328 -17.09 20.06 -8.97
C PRO A 328 -16.30 19.24 -7.94
N ILE A 329 -15.07 18.83 -8.24
CA ILE A 329 -14.23 18.05 -7.33
C ILE A 329 -13.19 18.97 -6.69
N TRP A 330 -12.43 19.69 -7.50
CA TRP A 330 -11.23 20.45 -7.12
C TRP A 330 -11.47 21.94 -6.85
N GLY A 331 -12.67 22.44 -7.12
CA GLY A 331 -13.00 23.85 -7.00
C GLY A 331 -12.67 24.67 -8.24
N VAL A 332 -11.46 24.49 -8.75
CA VAL A 332 -10.92 25.15 -9.94
C VAL A 332 -10.46 24.12 -10.98
N PRO A 333 -10.61 24.39 -12.29
CA PRO A 333 -10.16 23.47 -13.33
C PRO A 333 -8.63 23.43 -13.40
N GLY A 334 -8.10 22.26 -13.74
CA GLY A 334 -6.68 22.09 -14.04
C GLY A 334 -6.25 22.89 -15.27
N ASP A 335 -4.96 23.22 -15.35
CA ASP A 335 -4.36 23.81 -16.56
C ASP A 335 -4.35 22.79 -17.72
N ARG A 336 -4.22 21.51 -17.37
CA ARG A 336 -4.40 20.37 -18.27
C ARG A 336 -5.17 19.27 -17.55
N ILE A 337 -6.03 18.55 -18.27
CA ILE A 337 -6.77 17.40 -17.75
C ILE A 337 -6.47 16.21 -18.65
N GLU A 338 -6.09 15.09 -18.04
CA GLU A 338 -5.92 13.80 -18.73
C GLU A 338 -6.82 12.75 -18.08
N LYS A 339 -7.18 11.73 -18.86
CA LYS A 339 -7.97 10.60 -18.39
C LYS A 339 -7.21 9.31 -18.69
N ALA A 340 -7.07 8.48 -17.68
CA ALA A 340 -6.51 7.14 -17.81
C ALA A 340 -7.61 6.13 -17.43
N TYR A 341 -7.96 5.24 -18.36
CA TYR A 341 -9.02 4.25 -18.18
C TYR A 341 -8.44 2.92 -17.72
N ASP A 342 -9.03 2.34 -16.68
CA ASP A 342 -8.70 1.02 -16.16
C ASP A 342 -9.78 0.02 -16.59
N GLU A 343 -9.50 -0.74 -17.65
CA GLU A 343 -10.38 -1.78 -18.17
C GLU A 343 -10.70 -2.86 -17.14
N SER A 344 -9.79 -3.15 -16.19
CA SER A 344 -9.97 -4.21 -15.20
C SER A 344 -11.03 -3.88 -14.15
N ARG A 345 -11.34 -2.58 -14.00
CA ARG A 345 -12.30 -2.06 -13.02
C ARG A 345 -13.46 -1.29 -13.65
N ASP A 346 -13.43 -1.10 -14.97
CA ASP A 346 -14.35 -0.22 -15.69
C ASP A 346 -14.45 1.15 -15.00
N ASP A 347 -13.27 1.76 -14.79
CA ASP A 347 -13.13 2.98 -14.02
C ASP A 347 -12.16 3.95 -14.69
N THR A 348 -12.30 5.25 -14.42
CA THR A 348 -11.46 6.29 -15.02
C THR A 348 -10.79 7.12 -13.93
N LEU A 349 -9.47 7.21 -14.00
CA LEU A 349 -8.68 8.20 -13.26
C LEU A 349 -8.67 9.50 -14.07
N THR A 350 -9.24 10.57 -13.53
CA THR A 350 -9.18 11.91 -14.13
C THR A 350 -8.10 12.70 -13.41
N ILE A 351 -7.05 13.10 -14.13
CA ILE A 351 -5.86 13.77 -13.59
C ILE A 351 -5.90 15.24 -13.97
N HIS A 352 -5.94 16.12 -12.98
CA HIS A 352 -5.85 17.57 -13.13
C HIS A 352 -4.42 18.02 -12.83
N TYR A 353 -3.76 18.57 -13.85
CA TYR A 353 -2.43 19.14 -13.73
C TYR A 353 -2.51 20.64 -13.45
N PHE A 354 -1.71 21.10 -12.49
CA PHE A 354 -1.65 22.49 -12.08
C PHE A 354 -0.23 23.03 -12.22
N ASP A 355 -0.09 24.12 -12.96
CA ASP A 355 1.19 24.81 -13.14
C ASP A 355 1.52 25.67 -11.91
N SER A 356 2.78 25.60 -11.47
CA SER A 356 3.34 26.59 -10.55
C SER A 356 3.62 27.93 -11.25
N GLU A 357 3.70 29.02 -10.50
CA GLU A 357 4.02 30.37 -10.99
C GLU A 357 5.32 30.45 -11.81
N ASP A 358 6.29 29.58 -11.49
CA ASP A 358 7.57 29.49 -12.21
C ASP A 358 7.50 28.69 -13.52
N GLY A 359 6.31 28.22 -13.91
CA GLY A 359 6.05 27.51 -15.14
C GLY A 359 6.31 26.00 -15.11
N VAL A 360 6.68 25.44 -13.95
CA VAL A 360 6.85 23.98 -13.81
C VAL A 360 5.57 23.38 -13.22
N CYS A 361 4.99 22.40 -13.91
CA CYS A 361 3.83 21.65 -13.39
C CYS A 361 4.29 20.63 -12.35
N ARG A 362 4.26 21.00 -11.06
CA ARG A 362 4.67 20.12 -9.94
C ARG A 362 3.50 19.43 -9.24
N THR A 363 2.27 19.81 -9.53
CA THR A 363 1.10 19.26 -8.84
C THR A 363 0.16 18.61 -9.84
N ALA A 364 -0.14 17.33 -9.60
CA ALA A 364 -1.19 16.58 -10.25
C ALA A 364 -2.17 16.06 -9.19
N LEU A 365 -3.45 16.41 -9.32
CA LEU A 365 -4.52 15.96 -8.43
C LEU A 365 -5.51 15.12 -9.22
N ALA A 366 -5.78 13.92 -8.76
CA ALA A 366 -6.56 12.95 -9.51
C ALA A 366 -7.75 12.40 -8.71
N SER A 367 -8.85 12.13 -9.41
CA SER A 367 -10.03 11.48 -8.86
C SER A 367 -10.34 10.20 -9.62
N VAL A 368 -10.90 9.21 -8.93
CA VAL A 368 -11.32 7.93 -9.53
C VAL A 368 -12.82 7.77 -9.38
N GLY A 369 -13.52 7.63 -10.50
CA GLY A 369 -14.98 7.78 -10.60
C GLY A 369 -15.81 6.79 -9.78
N ASN A 370 -15.53 5.50 -9.89
CA ASN A 370 -16.28 4.44 -9.20
C ASN A 370 -15.55 3.91 -7.95
N GLN A 371 -14.44 4.53 -7.57
CA GLN A 371 -13.63 4.07 -6.44
C GLN A 371 -14.18 4.56 -5.09
N ILE A 372 -14.24 3.63 -4.14
CA ILE A 372 -14.48 3.91 -2.72
C ILE A 372 -13.13 4.22 -2.02
N HIS A 373 -12.90 3.73 -0.80
CA HIS A 373 -11.62 3.88 -0.10
C HIS A 373 -10.65 2.75 -0.48
N GLU A 374 -9.84 2.96 -1.52
CA GLU A 374 -8.95 1.93 -2.09
C GLU A 374 -7.62 2.54 -2.60
N CYS A 375 -6.60 1.69 -2.77
CA CYS A 375 -5.36 2.04 -3.45
C CYS A 375 -5.09 1.00 -4.53
N ARG A 376 -4.88 1.43 -5.78
CA ARG A 376 -4.87 0.57 -6.96
C ARG A 376 -3.61 0.78 -7.80
N HIS A 377 -3.17 -0.30 -8.47
CA HIS A 377 -2.04 -0.29 -9.40
C HIS A 377 -2.09 0.88 -10.38
N HIS A 378 -3.24 1.08 -11.02
CA HIS A 378 -3.42 2.11 -12.03
C HIS A 378 -3.10 3.52 -11.49
N SER A 379 -3.67 3.91 -10.35
CA SER A 379 -3.40 5.20 -9.71
C SER A 379 -1.94 5.35 -9.29
N CYS A 380 -1.34 4.29 -8.72
CA CYS A 380 0.06 4.29 -8.32
C CYS A 380 1.02 4.38 -9.52
N GLU A 381 0.70 3.73 -10.63
CA GLU A 381 1.52 3.77 -11.84
C GLU A 381 1.49 5.16 -12.48
N GLU A 382 0.31 5.78 -12.59
CA GLU A 382 0.19 7.16 -13.08
C GLU A 382 0.91 8.16 -12.17
N ALA A 383 0.82 7.95 -10.85
CA ALA A 383 1.58 8.73 -9.88
C ALA A 383 3.09 8.64 -10.12
N TRP A 384 3.62 7.42 -10.32
CA TRP A 384 5.03 7.21 -10.64
C TRP A 384 5.43 7.85 -11.97
N LYS A 385 4.63 7.70 -13.04
CA LYS A 385 4.90 8.30 -14.36
C LYS A 385 5.02 9.82 -14.26
N PHE A 386 4.25 10.46 -13.38
CA PHE A 386 4.38 11.88 -13.12
C PHE A 386 5.63 12.21 -12.29
N ILE A 387 5.77 11.58 -11.12
CA ILE A 387 6.79 11.94 -10.12
C ILE A 387 8.22 11.59 -10.54
N SER A 388 8.40 10.51 -11.30
CA SER A 388 9.73 10.08 -11.77
C SER A 388 10.43 11.08 -12.70
N LYS A 389 9.72 12.10 -13.19
CA LYS A 389 10.29 13.19 -13.99
C LYS A 389 11.08 14.21 -13.16
N PHE A 390 10.96 14.15 -11.83
CA PHE A 390 11.57 15.11 -10.92
C PHE A 390 12.80 14.55 -10.21
N THR A 391 13.75 15.44 -9.97
CA THR A 391 14.92 15.26 -9.13
C THR A 391 15.03 16.49 -8.24
N ARG A 392 15.58 16.32 -7.03
CA ARG A 392 15.87 17.44 -6.14
C ARG A 392 17.06 18.27 -6.61
#